data_AF-A0ABD1KDH9-F1
#
_entry.id   AF-A0ABD1KDH9-F1
#
_cell.length_a   1.000
_cell.length_b   1.000
_cell.length_c   1.000
_cell.angle_alpha   90.00
_cell.angle_beta   90.00
_cell.angle_gamma   90.00
#
_symmetry.space_group_name_H-M   'P 1'
#
loop_
_entity.id
_entity.type
_entity.pdbx_description
1 polymer ?
#
loop_
_entity_poly.entity_id
_entity_poly.type
_entity_poly.pdbx_seq_one_letter_code
_entity_poly.pdbx_strand_id
1 'polypeptide(L)'
;MSHVCYYYRMDWFHCNKCFRKEGKQFAISSCGHIFCASCINQKQCGVCGSSCKYLQISDQMKPQEQVFFRDPVKLIQSRMEYMSQVAQFQLKQMNKVLTYHKKKSMELEGRLNEVTEEYQRLKKEYSELKKHMSLLIFNAAVSLCRTIQKVCLPIAITSPVNNHQQNGSQYGAYDSLQRFREMTRQSSQHSQVMY
;
A
#
# COMPACT_ATOMS: atom_id res chain seq x y z
N MET A 1 44.81 24.38 -28.82
CA MET A 1 43.52 25.04 -29.12
C MET A 1 42.57 24.75 -27.97
N SER A 2 42.26 25.77 -27.18
CA SER A 2 41.59 25.70 -25.88
C SER A 2 40.10 25.40 -26.01
N HIS A 3 39.71 24.15 -25.73
CA HIS A 3 38.34 23.63 -25.65
C HIS A 3 37.44 24.28 -24.55
N VAL A 4 37.96 25.26 -23.80
CA VAL A 4 37.30 25.81 -22.60
C VAL A 4 36.29 26.92 -22.94
N CYS A 5 36.32 27.48 -24.15
CA CYS A 5 35.45 28.62 -24.50
C CYS A 5 33.98 28.26 -24.79
N TYR A 6 33.65 26.98 -24.99
CA TYR A 6 32.29 26.57 -25.38
C TYR A 6 31.34 26.32 -24.20
N TYR A 7 31.82 26.39 -22.95
CA TYR A 7 30.96 26.14 -21.79
C TYR A 7 30.25 27.37 -21.23
N TYR A 8 30.61 28.56 -21.71
CA TYR A 8 30.15 29.83 -21.17
C TYR A 8 29.67 30.74 -22.31
N ARG A 9 28.42 30.58 -22.78
CA ARG A 9 27.74 31.67 -23.52
C ARG A 9 27.48 32.80 -22.53
N MET A 10 28.43 33.72 -22.41
CA MET A 10 28.34 34.85 -21.49
C MET A 10 27.82 36.10 -22.19
N ASP A 11 26.76 35.96 -22.98
CA ASP A 11 26.18 37.06 -23.75
C ASP A 11 25.62 38.18 -22.84
N TRP A 12 25.34 37.85 -21.58
CA TRP A 12 24.86 38.76 -20.53
C TRP A 12 25.99 39.56 -19.87
N PHE A 13 27.20 39.02 -19.82
CA PHE A 13 28.29 39.55 -19.01
C PHE A 13 29.14 40.56 -19.79
N HIS A 14 29.33 41.74 -19.22
CA HIS A 14 30.06 42.84 -19.83
C HIS A 14 30.67 43.74 -18.76
N CYS A 15 31.64 44.57 -19.13
CA CYS A 15 32.16 45.59 -18.24
C CYS A 15 31.06 46.62 -17.95
N ASN A 16 30.68 46.84 -16.69
CA ASN A 16 29.66 47.83 -16.31
C ASN A 16 30.12 49.28 -16.51
N LYS A 17 31.40 49.54 -16.82
CA LYS A 17 31.92 50.89 -17.11
C LYS A 17 31.99 51.22 -18.60
N CYS A 18 32.50 50.30 -19.41
CA CYS A 18 32.74 50.55 -20.84
C CYS A 18 31.93 49.65 -21.78
N PHE A 19 31.04 48.80 -21.22
CA PHE A 19 30.14 47.89 -21.93
C PHE A 19 30.81 46.87 -22.85
N ARG A 20 32.14 46.74 -22.80
CA ARG A 20 32.88 45.72 -23.53
C ARG A 20 32.49 44.32 -23.05
N LYS A 21 32.09 43.46 -23.99
CA LYS A 21 31.83 42.03 -23.80
C LYS A 21 33.06 41.15 -24.04
N GLU A 22 33.98 41.62 -24.88
CA GLU A 22 35.17 40.89 -25.29
C GLU A 22 36.34 41.05 -24.31
N GLY A 23 37.07 39.97 -24.07
CA GLY A 23 38.26 39.94 -23.23
C GLY A 23 38.34 38.69 -22.36
N LYS A 24 39.56 38.31 -21.95
CA LYS A 24 39.80 37.09 -21.15
C LYS A 24 39.95 37.36 -19.65
N GLN A 25 39.80 38.60 -19.20
CA GLN A 25 40.14 39.01 -17.84
C GLN A 25 39.14 40.04 -17.33
N PHE A 26 38.16 39.54 -16.59
CA PHE A 26 37.21 40.35 -15.86
C PHE A 26 37.32 40.09 -14.36
N ALA A 27 36.90 41.07 -13.57
CA ALA A 27 36.79 40.96 -12.13
C ALA A 27 35.45 41.50 -11.66
N ILE A 28 34.91 40.89 -10.60
CA ILE A 28 33.75 41.41 -9.89
C ILE A 28 34.23 42.15 -8.64
N SER A 29 33.67 43.33 -8.43
CA SER A 29 33.90 44.12 -7.21
C SER A 29 33.04 43.61 -6.05
N SER A 30 33.42 43.91 -4.82
CA SER A 30 32.63 43.55 -3.62
C SER A 30 31.23 44.17 -3.58
N CYS A 31 30.95 45.21 -4.38
CA CYS A 31 29.61 45.78 -4.56
C CYS A 31 28.83 45.16 -5.74
N GLY A 32 29.37 44.14 -6.40
CA GLY A 32 28.68 43.39 -7.47
C GLY A 32 28.90 43.90 -8.89
N HIS A 33 29.60 45.02 -9.10
CA HIS A 33 29.89 45.52 -10.45
C HIS A 33 31.06 44.77 -11.10
N ILE A 34 30.92 44.46 -12.38
CA ILE A 34 31.88 43.73 -13.20
C ILE A 34 32.71 44.71 -14.03
N PHE A 35 34.02 44.46 -14.10
CA PHE A 35 34.95 45.29 -14.85
C PHE A 35 35.91 44.45 -15.69
N CYS A 36 36.21 44.91 -16.90
CA CYS A 36 37.38 44.40 -17.63
C CYS A 36 38.66 44.91 -16.97
N ALA A 37 39.78 44.22 -17.21
CA ALA A 37 41.08 44.55 -16.62
C ALA A 37 41.46 46.05 -16.75
N SER A 38 41.14 46.70 -17.87
CA SER A 38 41.46 48.12 -18.10
C SER A 38 40.57 49.11 -17.34
N CYS A 39 39.43 48.67 -16.82
CA CYS A 39 38.49 49.52 -16.07
C CYS A 39 38.57 49.34 -14.56
N ILE A 40 39.37 48.39 -14.07
CA ILE A 40 39.59 48.18 -12.63
C ILE A 40 40.36 49.37 -12.07
N ASN A 41 39.86 49.91 -10.96
CA ASN A 41 40.54 50.96 -10.18
C ASN A 41 40.71 50.46 -8.75
N GLN A 42 41.94 50.53 -8.23
CA GLN A 42 42.27 50.00 -6.91
C GLN A 42 41.64 50.79 -5.74
N LYS A 43 41.26 52.05 -5.96
CA LYS A 43 40.77 52.93 -4.88
C LYS A 43 39.25 52.85 -4.70
N GLN A 44 38.51 52.83 -5.80
CA GLN A 44 37.05 52.92 -5.77
C GLN A 44 36.39 52.27 -7.00
N CYS A 45 35.16 51.81 -6.82
CA CYS A 45 34.32 51.28 -7.87
C CYS A 45 34.00 52.35 -8.92
N GLY A 46 34.24 52.03 -10.20
CA GLY A 46 33.98 52.94 -11.32
C GLY A 46 32.50 53.17 -11.65
N VAL A 47 31.56 52.52 -10.93
CA VAL A 47 30.11 52.66 -11.12
C VAL A 47 29.45 53.33 -9.91
N CYS A 48 29.65 52.80 -8.71
CA CYS A 48 29.02 53.34 -7.49
C CYS A 48 29.95 54.15 -6.57
N GLY A 49 31.24 54.28 -6.90
CA GLY A 49 32.22 55.05 -6.11
C GLY A 49 32.64 54.43 -4.77
N SER A 50 32.07 53.29 -4.37
CA SER A 50 32.44 52.63 -3.10
C SER A 50 33.85 52.04 -3.13
N SER A 51 34.55 52.02 -2.00
CA SER A 51 35.80 51.25 -1.87
C SER A 51 35.49 49.75 -2.01
N CYS A 52 36.15 49.07 -2.94
CA CYS A 52 35.84 47.68 -3.27
C CYS A 52 37.10 46.84 -3.42
N LYS A 53 37.01 45.59 -2.96
CA LYS A 53 37.94 44.54 -3.37
C LYS A 53 37.47 43.95 -4.70
N TYR A 54 38.42 43.46 -5.49
CA TYR A 54 38.15 42.87 -6.79
C TYR A 54 38.55 41.40 -6.78
N LEU A 55 37.61 40.53 -7.13
CA LEU A 55 37.84 39.10 -7.33
C LEU A 55 37.88 38.82 -8.82
N GLN A 56 38.98 38.22 -9.29
CA GLN A 56 39.11 37.83 -10.68
C GLN A 56 38.15 36.69 -11.00
N ILE A 57 37.40 36.84 -12.08
CA ILE A 57 36.50 35.80 -12.58
C ILE A 57 37.31 34.84 -13.43
N SER A 58 37.49 33.63 -12.92
CA SER A 58 38.23 32.55 -13.57
C SER A 58 37.77 31.18 -13.07
N ASP A 59 38.22 30.12 -13.74
CA ASP A 59 37.99 28.73 -13.31
C ASP A 59 38.73 28.37 -12.00
N GLN A 60 39.54 29.28 -11.45
CA GLN A 60 40.22 29.10 -10.16
C GLN A 60 39.42 29.63 -8.96
N MET A 61 38.28 30.28 -9.19
CA MET A 61 37.39 30.72 -8.10
C MET A 61 36.86 29.52 -7.30
N LYS A 62 36.39 29.76 -6.07
CA LYS A 62 35.76 28.69 -5.30
C LYS A 62 34.50 28.19 -6.04
N PRO A 63 34.18 26.88 -6.00
CA PRO A 63 33.00 26.35 -6.71
C PRO A 63 31.68 27.08 -6.38
N GLN A 64 31.52 27.52 -5.13
CA GLN A 64 30.37 28.30 -4.68
C GLN A 64 30.27 29.70 -5.32
N GLU A 65 31.39 30.29 -5.72
CA GLU A 65 31.45 31.59 -6.40
C GLU A 65 31.29 31.40 -7.91
N GLN A 66 31.86 30.34 -8.47
CA GLN A 66 31.73 30.01 -9.89
C GLN A 66 30.28 29.80 -10.32
N VAL A 67 29.42 29.28 -9.45
CA VAL A 67 28.03 28.94 -9.79
C VAL A 67 27.25 30.15 -10.34
N PHE A 68 27.56 31.37 -9.89
CA PHE A 68 26.92 32.60 -10.35
C PHE A 68 27.31 33.01 -11.77
N PHE A 69 28.38 32.42 -12.31
CA PHE A 69 28.88 32.67 -13.65
C PHE A 69 28.70 31.46 -14.56
N ARG A 70 27.91 30.46 -14.16
CA ARG A 70 27.55 29.32 -15.00
C ARG A 70 26.25 29.59 -15.74
N ASP A 71 26.06 28.88 -16.84
CA ASP A 71 24.82 28.90 -17.60
C ASP A 71 23.65 28.38 -16.72
N PRO A 72 22.61 29.20 -16.46
CA PRO A 72 21.49 28.80 -15.61
C PRO A 72 20.76 27.56 -16.16
N VAL A 73 20.69 27.40 -17.49
CA VAL A 73 20.03 26.24 -18.11
C VAL A 73 20.79 24.97 -17.79
N LYS A 74 22.13 25.00 -17.88
CA LYS A 74 22.97 23.84 -17.52
C LYS A 74 22.92 23.52 -16.03
N LEU A 75 22.84 24.53 -15.16
CA LEU A 75 22.67 24.31 -13.73
C LEU A 75 21.35 23.59 -13.43
N ILE A 76 20.24 24.05 -14.02
CA ILE A 76 18.93 23.42 -13.85
C ILE A 76 18.97 21.98 -14.37
N GLN A 77 19.49 21.77 -15.57
CA GLN A 77 19.59 20.44 -16.17
C GLN A 77 20.36 19.47 -15.26
N SER A 78 21.55 19.86 -14.80
CA SER A 78 22.37 19.02 -13.91
C SER A 78 21.65 18.68 -12.60
N ARG A 79 20.92 19.65 -12.02
CA ARG A 79 20.13 19.40 -10.81
C ARG A 79 18.95 18.47 -11.07
N MET A 80 18.26 18.61 -12.20
CA MET A 80 17.16 17.72 -12.60
C MET A 80 17.64 16.30 -12.84
N GLU A 81 18.79 16.11 -13.49
CA GLU A 81 19.41 14.80 -13.69
C GLU A 81 19.69 14.11 -12.35
N TYR A 82 20.25 14.84 -11.38
CA TYR A 82 20.48 14.32 -10.04
C TYR A 82 19.18 13.93 -9.33
N MET A 83 18.16 14.80 -9.36
CA MET A 83 16.86 14.50 -8.75
C MET A 83 16.19 13.28 -9.39
N SER A 84 16.31 13.12 -10.70
CA SER A 84 15.80 11.96 -11.44
C SER A 84 16.45 10.66 -10.96
N GLN A 85 17.78 10.65 -10.76
CA GLN A 85 18.48 9.48 -10.23
C GLN A 85 18.00 9.09 -8.83
N VAL A 86 17.78 10.08 -7.95
CA VAL A 86 17.24 9.86 -6.61
C VAL A 86 15.82 9.26 -6.69
N ALA A 87 14.95 9.84 -7.53
CA ALA A 87 13.58 9.34 -7.71
C ALA A 87 13.55 7.90 -8.26
N GLN A 88 14.40 7.59 -9.24
CA GLN A 88 14.53 6.23 -9.78
C GLN A 88 14.96 5.22 -8.72
N PHE A 89 15.91 5.59 -7.87
CA PHE A 89 16.34 4.73 -6.77
C PHE A 89 15.18 4.46 -5.80
N GLN A 90 14.46 5.50 -5.39
CA GLN A 90 13.31 5.38 -4.48
C GLN A 90 12.20 4.50 -5.08
N LEU A 91 11.85 4.72 -6.36
CA LEU A 91 10.89 3.92 -7.09
C LEU A 91 11.30 2.43 -7.14
N LYS A 92 12.59 2.15 -7.36
CA LYS A 92 13.13 0.79 -7.35
C LYS A 92 12.97 0.11 -5.98
N GLN A 93 13.18 0.83 -4.88
CA GLN A 93 12.96 0.27 -3.54
C GLN A 93 11.48 -0.01 -3.28
N MET A 94 10.60 0.92 -3.64
CA MET A 94 9.15 0.73 -3.50
C MET A 94 8.67 -0.50 -4.29
N ASN A 95 9.16 -0.68 -5.51
CA ASN A 95 8.82 -1.84 -6.33
C ASN A 95 9.25 -3.18 -5.73
N LYS A 96 10.36 -3.24 -4.97
CA LYS A 96 10.75 -4.47 -4.26
C LYS A 96 9.73 -4.84 -3.19
N VAL A 97 9.30 -3.86 -2.40
CA VAL A 97 8.29 -4.04 -1.35
C VAL A 97 6.97 -4.51 -1.98
N LEU A 98 6.52 -3.83 -3.03
CA LEU A 98 5.31 -4.21 -3.76
C LEU A 98 5.39 -5.63 -4.32
N THR A 99 6.53 -6.00 -4.91
CA THR A 99 6.76 -7.35 -5.45
C THR A 99 6.70 -8.42 -4.35
N TYR A 100 7.32 -8.17 -3.20
CA TYR A 100 7.25 -9.08 -2.05
C TYR A 100 5.81 -9.31 -1.59
N HIS A 101 5.05 -8.23 -1.38
CA HIS A 101 3.67 -8.35 -0.92
C HIS A 101 2.75 -8.98 -1.95
N LYS A 102 2.92 -8.69 -3.26
CA LYS A 102 2.20 -9.38 -4.33
C LYS A 102 2.46 -10.88 -4.31
N LYS A 103 3.72 -11.29 -4.20
CA LYS A 103 4.09 -12.71 -4.09
C LYS A 103 3.45 -13.36 -2.87
N LYS A 104 3.53 -12.70 -1.71
CA LYS A 104 2.96 -13.24 -0.47
C LYS A 104 1.43 -13.35 -0.53
N SER A 105 0.76 -12.39 -1.16
CA SER A 105 -0.68 -12.43 -1.37
C SER A 105 -1.09 -13.64 -2.19
N MET A 106 -0.42 -13.90 -3.33
CA MET A 106 -0.71 -15.06 -4.18
C MET A 106 -0.47 -16.39 -3.46
N GLU A 107 0.59 -16.48 -2.63
CA GLU A 107 0.87 -17.67 -1.82
C GLU A 107 -0.26 -17.95 -0.81
N LEU A 108 -0.72 -16.90 -0.11
CA LEU A 108 -1.80 -17.01 0.87
C LEU A 108 -3.14 -17.34 0.20
N GLU A 109 -3.42 -16.77 -0.97
CA GLU A 109 -4.61 -17.08 -1.75
C GLU A 109 -4.63 -18.54 -2.22
N GLY A 110 -3.48 -19.07 -2.67
CA GLY A 110 -3.34 -20.49 -3.00
C GLY A 110 -3.65 -21.41 -1.81
N ARG A 111 -3.06 -21.12 -0.64
CA ARG A 111 -3.32 -21.88 0.59
C ARG A 111 -4.78 -21.78 1.05
N LEU A 112 -5.41 -20.62 0.88
CA LEU A 112 -6.82 -20.44 1.19
C LEU A 112 -7.71 -21.30 0.29
N ASN A 113 -7.39 -21.39 -1.00
CA ASN A 113 -8.11 -22.26 -1.94
C ASN A 113 -7.98 -23.73 -1.57
N GLU A 114 -6.76 -24.21 -1.26
CA GLU A 114 -6.52 -25.58 -0.80
C GLU A 114 -7.36 -25.93 0.45
N VAL A 115 -7.31 -25.09 1.48
CA VAL A 115 -8.10 -25.30 2.71
C VAL A 115 -9.60 -25.25 2.43
N THR A 116 -10.04 -24.39 1.50
CA THR A 116 -11.44 -24.30 1.11
C THR A 116 -11.92 -25.58 0.41
N GLU A 117 -11.11 -26.15 -0.48
CA GLU A 117 -11.40 -27.41 -1.16
C GLU A 117 -11.46 -28.59 -0.17
N GLU A 118 -10.50 -28.68 0.75
CA GLU A 118 -10.50 -29.70 1.82
C GLU A 118 -11.73 -29.57 2.72
N TYR A 119 -12.07 -28.35 3.14
CA TYR A 119 -13.26 -28.09 3.94
C TYR A 119 -14.54 -28.52 3.21
N GLN A 120 -14.66 -28.22 1.91
CA GLN A 120 -15.80 -28.64 1.10
C GLN A 120 -15.90 -30.17 1.00
N ARG A 121 -14.75 -30.86 0.86
CA ARG A 121 -14.70 -32.33 0.82
C ARG A 121 -15.14 -32.93 2.15
N LEU A 122 -14.52 -32.50 3.25
CA LEU A 122 -14.85 -33.00 4.59
C LEU A 122 -16.31 -32.72 4.96
N LYS A 123 -16.86 -31.56 4.54
CA LYS A 123 -18.27 -31.22 4.72
C LYS A 123 -19.21 -32.21 4.00
N LYS A 124 -18.83 -32.68 2.80
CA LYS A 124 -19.61 -33.71 2.07
C LYS A 124 -19.55 -35.05 2.78
N GLU A 125 -18.35 -35.51 3.14
CA GLU A 125 -18.15 -36.77 3.89
C GLU A 125 -18.91 -36.78 5.21
N TYR A 126 -18.85 -35.67 5.96
CA TYR A 126 -19.61 -35.51 7.21
C TYR A 126 -21.12 -35.62 6.99
N SER A 127 -21.65 -35.02 5.92
CA SER A 127 -23.07 -35.10 5.55
C SER A 127 -23.48 -36.53 5.22
N GLU A 128 -22.66 -37.26 4.48
CA GLU A 128 -22.89 -38.67 4.12
C GLU A 128 -22.85 -39.59 5.35
N LEU A 129 -21.81 -39.45 6.18
CA LEU A 129 -21.69 -40.22 7.41
C LEU A 129 -22.86 -39.96 8.36
N LYS A 130 -23.31 -38.70 8.47
CA LYS A 130 -24.49 -38.33 9.27
C LYS A 130 -25.76 -39.00 8.76
N LYS A 131 -25.96 -39.11 7.44
CA LYS A 131 -27.08 -39.85 6.84
C LYS A 131 -27.00 -41.34 7.15
N HIS A 132 -25.83 -41.95 6.99
CA HIS A 132 -25.61 -43.37 7.31
C HIS A 132 -25.88 -43.68 8.78
N MET A 133 -25.38 -42.83 9.69
CA MET A 133 -25.63 -42.95 11.12
C MET A 133 -27.13 -42.91 11.44
N SER A 134 -27.86 -41.96 10.81
CA SER A 134 -29.30 -41.84 10.99
C SER A 134 -30.06 -43.09 10.52
N LEU A 135 -29.65 -43.68 9.38
CA LEU A 135 -30.23 -44.91 8.86
C LEU A 135 -29.95 -46.12 9.77
N LEU A 136 -28.72 -46.25 10.28
CA LEU A 136 -28.35 -47.32 11.22
C LEU A 136 -29.16 -47.25 12.51
N ILE A 137 -29.30 -46.05 13.09
CA ILE A 137 -30.12 -45.82 14.28
C ILE A 137 -31.58 -46.21 14.02
N PHE A 138 -32.14 -45.81 12.87
CA PHE A 138 -33.50 -46.16 12.48
C PHE A 138 -33.68 -47.68 12.35
N ASN A 139 -32.79 -48.37 11.64
CA ASN A 139 -32.84 -49.82 11.45
C ASN A 139 -32.69 -50.59 12.78
N ALA A 140 -31.80 -50.13 13.66
CA ALA A 140 -31.62 -50.71 14.99
C ALA A 140 -32.92 -50.59 15.82
N ALA A 141 -33.57 -49.43 15.79
CA ALA A 141 -34.85 -49.22 16.46
C ALA A 141 -35.95 -50.16 15.91
N VAL A 142 -36.05 -50.31 14.58
CA VAL A 142 -37.01 -51.22 13.94
C VAL A 142 -36.75 -52.69 14.30
N SER A 143 -35.47 -53.11 14.32
CA SER A 143 -35.08 -54.48 14.70
C SER A 143 -35.44 -54.80 16.15
N LEU A 144 -35.20 -53.85 17.07
CA LEU A 144 -35.58 -53.98 18.47
C LEU A 144 -37.12 -54.14 18.60
N CYS A 145 -37.90 -53.29 17.92
CA CYS A 145 -39.36 -53.41 17.91
C CYS A 145 -39.85 -54.77 17.38
N ARG A 146 -39.26 -55.29 16.30
CA ARG A 146 -39.60 -56.62 15.75
C ARG A 146 -39.23 -57.75 16.72
N THR A 147 -38.14 -57.60 17.46
CA THR A 147 -37.69 -58.61 18.42
C THR A 147 -38.62 -58.65 19.63
N ILE A 148 -39.04 -57.48 20.13
CA ILE A 148 -40.03 -57.36 21.21
C ILE A 148 -41.37 -57.97 20.77
N GLN A 149 -41.82 -57.72 19.54
CA GLN A 149 -43.04 -58.34 18.98
C GLN A 149 -42.95 -59.87 18.84
N LYS A 150 -41.75 -60.44 18.67
CA LYS A 150 -41.55 -61.90 18.57
C LYS A 150 -41.44 -62.58 19.93
N VAL A 151 -40.94 -61.87 20.95
CA VAL A 151 -40.80 -62.41 22.33
C VAL A 151 -42.10 -62.25 23.12
N CYS A 152 -42.86 -61.18 22.87
CA CYS A 152 -44.20 -61.00 23.43
C CYS A 152 -45.25 -61.62 22.50
N LEU A 153 -45.56 -62.91 22.70
CA LEU A 153 -46.82 -63.45 22.20
C LEU A 153 -47.98 -62.66 22.83
N PRO A 154 -49.03 -62.30 22.07
CA PRO A 154 -50.18 -61.61 22.63
C PRO A 154 -50.91 -62.58 23.59
N ILE A 155 -50.71 -62.40 24.88
CA ILE A 155 -51.66 -62.90 25.87
C ILE A 155 -52.84 -61.94 25.82
N ALA A 156 -54.02 -62.45 25.49
CA ALA A 156 -55.26 -61.70 25.54
C ALA A 156 -55.56 -61.33 27.00
N ILE A 157 -55.06 -60.18 27.44
CA ILE A 157 -55.48 -59.55 28.69
C ILE A 157 -56.60 -58.59 28.32
N THR A 158 -57.83 -59.02 28.56
CA THR A 158 -58.97 -58.10 28.63
C THR A 158 -58.79 -57.27 29.91
N SER A 159 -58.12 -56.12 29.81
CA SER A 159 -58.08 -55.16 30.92
C SER A 159 -59.34 -54.29 30.91
N PRO A 160 -59.88 -53.94 32.10
CA PRO A 160 -61.19 -53.34 32.21
C PRO A 160 -61.16 -51.87 31.78
N VAL A 161 -62.28 -51.44 31.21
CA VAL A 161 -62.57 -50.06 30.86
C VAL A 161 -62.51 -49.20 32.12
N ASN A 162 -61.68 -48.16 32.09
CA ASN A 162 -61.88 -47.02 32.98
C ASN A 162 -61.71 -45.72 32.19
N ASN A 163 -62.83 -45.03 32.03
CA ASN A 163 -62.89 -43.66 31.52
C ASN A 163 -62.33 -42.73 32.59
N HIS A 164 -61.26 -42.01 32.29
CA HIS A 164 -60.97 -40.76 32.97
C HIS A 164 -60.35 -39.77 31.99
N GLN A 165 -61.10 -38.71 31.68
CA GLN A 165 -60.57 -37.50 31.04
C GLN A 165 -59.55 -36.84 31.98
N GLN A 166 -58.37 -36.52 31.47
CA GLN A 166 -57.55 -35.43 31.99
C GLN A 166 -56.88 -34.64 30.86
N ASN A 167 -57.09 -33.33 30.96
CA ASN A 167 -56.56 -32.26 30.13
C ASN A 167 -55.04 -32.08 30.30
N GLY A 168 -54.40 -31.61 29.22
CA GLY A 168 -53.35 -30.59 29.29
C GLY A 168 -51.88 -31.03 29.29
N SER A 169 -51.16 -30.70 28.21
CA SER A 169 -50.00 -29.79 28.26
C SER A 169 -49.46 -29.55 26.85
N GLN A 170 -49.96 -28.48 26.24
CA GLN A 170 -49.49 -27.95 24.96
C GLN A 170 -48.46 -26.84 25.25
N TYR A 171 -47.36 -27.17 25.93
CA TYR A 171 -46.29 -26.23 26.24
C TYR A 171 -44.94 -26.89 25.97
N GLY A 172 -44.35 -26.61 24.80
CA GLY A 172 -43.00 -27.09 24.46
C GLY A 172 -42.57 -26.93 23.01
N ALA A 173 -43.52 -26.77 22.07
CA ALA A 173 -43.19 -26.65 20.65
C ALA A 173 -42.98 -25.20 20.16
N TYR A 174 -43.55 -24.19 20.84
CA TYR A 174 -43.47 -22.80 20.39
C TYR A 174 -42.14 -22.11 20.77
N ASP A 175 -41.50 -22.54 21.86
CA ASP A 175 -40.30 -21.89 22.41
C ASP A 175 -39.05 -22.16 21.55
N SER A 176 -38.95 -23.37 20.99
CA SER A 176 -37.85 -23.77 20.10
C SER A 176 -37.86 -23.02 18.76
N LEU A 177 -39.03 -22.67 18.23
CA LEU A 177 -39.18 -21.91 16.98
C LEU A 177 -38.90 -20.42 17.15
N GLN A 178 -39.19 -19.85 18.33
CA GLN A 178 -38.84 -18.46 18.65
C GLN A 178 -37.31 -18.28 18.80
N ARG A 179 -36.64 -19.19 19.51
CA ARG A 179 -35.17 -19.19 19.63
C ARG A 179 -34.45 -19.27 18.28
N PHE A 180 -34.99 -20.04 17.34
CA PHE A 180 -34.38 -20.18 16.02
C PHE A 180 -34.50 -18.89 15.17
N ARG A 181 -35.62 -18.16 15.31
CA ARG A 181 -35.85 -16.86 14.64
C ARG A 181 -35.00 -15.74 15.24
N GLU A 182 -34.74 -15.75 16.55
CA GLU A 182 -33.88 -14.75 17.19
C GLU A 182 -32.41 -14.92 16.81
N MET A 183 -31.91 -16.17 16.71
CA MET A 183 -30.55 -16.42 16.22
C MET A 183 -30.34 -15.97 14.78
N THR A 184 -31.33 -16.19 13.89
CA THR A 184 -31.19 -15.75 12.48
C THR A 184 -31.22 -14.23 12.33
N ARG A 185 -31.89 -13.51 13.24
CA ARG A 185 -31.97 -12.04 13.23
C ARG A 185 -30.70 -11.37 13.76
N GLN A 186 -29.99 -12.00 14.70
CA GLN A 186 -28.69 -11.51 15.18
C GLN A 186 -27.56 -11.73 14.13
N SER A 187 -27.61 -12.82 13.37
CA SER A 187 -26.62 -13.07 12.30
C SER A 187 -26.75 -12.11 11.11
N SER A 188 -27.93 -11.53 10.83
CA SER A 188 -28.09 -10.58 9.72
C SER A 188 -27.64 -9.16 10.07
N GLN A 189 -27.61 -8.79 11.36
CA GLN A 189 -27.13 -7.48 11.80
C GLN A 189 -25.60 -7.38 11.83
N HIS A 190 -24.90 -8.52 11.96
CA HIS A 190 -23.44 -8.55 11.98
C HIS A 190 -22.79 -8.44 10.59
N SER A 191 -23.56 -8.66 9.51
CA SER A 191 -23.09 -8.59 8.12
C SER A 191 -23.22 -7.20 7.47
N GLN A 192 -23.77 -6.21 8.19
CA GLN A 192 -23.87 -4.81 7.72
C GLN A 192 -22.83 -3.88 8.35
N VAL A 193 -21.91 -4.41 9.16
CA VAL A 193 -20.77 -3.66 9.72
C VAL A 193 -19.47 -4.30 9.26
N MET A 194 -19.28 -4.41 7.95
CA MET A 194 -17.96 -4.60 7.35
C MET A 194 -17.98 -3.92 5.97
N TYR A 195 -17.35 -2.75 5.93
CA TYR A 195 -16.66 -2.25 4.75
C TYR A 195 -15.69 -3.30 4.20
#